data_AF-A0A2A2Q7D7-F1
#
_entry.id   AF-A0A2A2Q7D7-F1
#
_cell.length_a   1.000
_cell.length_b   1.000
_cell.length_c   1.000
_cell.angle_alpha   90.00
_cell.angle_beta   90.00
_cell.angle_gamma   90.00
#
_symmetry.space_group_name_H-M   'P 1'
#
loop_
_entity.id
_entity.type
_entity.pdbx_description
1 polymer ?
#
loop_
_entity_poly.entity_id
_entity_poly.type
_entity_poly.pdbx_seq_one_letter_code
_entity_poly.pdbx_strand_id
1 'polypeptide(L)'
;MFRRLRILCLSLALAAPAAALPMLQLDIAGGTYDTVDQTTVANADVFTLRTLLKANSSNVAVPYFLSVAIAPGLALSNPAPDIGTFKINGVAYTGSMLTWGTPPTNVPDFESGNLSPHGIYPTYYLELQFSFANAGTVSAYNVQTDAAASGVLRYVDFQVDVSALRSAYNLHFDLYNEKFRQGDYSVDRFAPFSHDAASGSGGYEPPLTVRVPDTASVAGLAFGGIALLLVASRRRRN
;
A
#
# COMPACT_ATOMS: atom_id res chain seq x y z
N MET A 1 23.28 -28.02 47.48
CA MET A 1 23.86 -27.89 46.13
C MET A 1 22.78 -27.49 45.11
N PHE A 2 22.09 -26.36 45.24
CA PHE A 2 21.18 -25.83 44.20
C PHE A 2 21.00 -24.33 44.41
N ARG A 3 21.92 -23.52 43.86
CA ARG A 3 21.93 -22.06 44.05
C ARG A 3 22.26 -21.31 42.76
N ARG A 4 21.78 -21.75 41.59
CA ARG A 4 21.98 -21.03 40.32
C ARG A 4 20.89 -21.34 39.30
N LEU A 5 19.70 -20.74 39.42
CA LEU A 5 18.79 -20.56 38.27
C LEU A 5 17.64 -19.59 38.58
N ARG A 6 17.91 -18.29 38.70
CA ARG A 6 16.85 -17.25 38.76
C ARG A 6 17.27 -15.97 38.05
N ILE A 7 17.79 -16.08 36.83
CA ILE A 7 18.00 -14.91 35.94
C ILE A 7 17.70 -15.37 34.50
N LEU A 8 16.43 -15.64 34.19
CA LEU A 8 15.99 -15.88 32.80
C LEU A 8 14.47 -15.71 32.67
N CYS A 9 13.92 -14.58 33.13
CA CYS A 9 12.50 -14.24 32.85
C CYS A 9 12.22 -12.74 32.76
N LEU A 10 13.15 -11.85 33.14
CA LEU A 10 12.90 -10.40 33.24
C LEU A 10 13.39 -9.59 32.03
N SER A 11 13.80 -10.25 30.94
CA SER A 11 14.28 -9.61 29.71
C SER A 11 13.23 -9.54 28.59
N LEU A 12 12.01 -10.04 28.80
CA LEU A 12 10.97 -10.12 27.76
C LEU A 12 9.93 -8.97 27.78
N ALA A 13 10.01 -8.04 28.75
CA ALA A 13 8.94 -7.05 28.99
C ALA A 13 9.20 -5.64 28.41
N LEU A 14 10.29 -5.45 27.67
CA LEU A 14 10.67 -4.14 27.09
C LEU A 14 10.76 -4.16 25.56
N ALA A 15 10.22 -5.18 24.89
CA ALA A 15 10.10 -5.17 23.45
C ALA A 15 9.02 -4.15 23.05
N ALA A 16 9.46 -2.96 22.65
CA ALA A 16 8.58 -2.02 21.94
C ALA A 16 8.01 -2.74 20.70
N PRO A 17 6.73 -2.54 20.35
CA PRO A 17 6.17 -3.12 19.15
C PRO A 17 6.98 -2.62 17.95
N ALA A 18 7.72 -3.54 17.32
CA ALA A 18 8.36 -3.26 16.04
C ALA A 18 7.27 -3.24 14.98
N ALA A 19 6.74 -2.06 14.67
CA ALA A 19 5.82 -1.89 13.56
C ALA A 19 6.56 -2.24 12.26
N ALA A 20 6.20 -3.36 11.65
CA ALA A 20 6.74 -3.77 10.37
C ALA A 20 6.16 -2.85 9.28
N LEU A 21 6.80 -1.70 9.07
CA LEU A 21 6.39 -0.78 8.01
C LEU A 21 6.52 -1.45 6.65
N PRO A 22 5.47 -1.36 5.80
CA PRO A 22 5.57 -1.75 4.41
C PRO A 22 6.69 -1.00 3.72
N MET A 23 7.18 -1.61 2.66
CA MET A 23 8.27 -1.04 1.88
C MET A 23 7.81 0.13 1.02
N LEU A 24 6.60 0.04 0.49
CA LEU A 24 5.90 1.08 -0.25
C LEU A 24 4.60 1.41 0.48
N GLN A 25 4.28 2.69 0.57
CA GLN A 25 3.02 3.19 1.12
C GLN A 25 2.58 4.42 0.30
N LEU A 26 1.28 4.66 0.19
CA LEU A 26 0.72 5.92 -0.25
C LEU A 26 0.09 6.64 0.94
N ASP A 27 0.15 7.96 0.91
CA ASP A 27 -0.46 8.82 1.91
C ASP A 27 -0.98 10.11 1.23
N ILE A 28 -1.94 10.78 1.84
CA ILE A 28 -2.45 12.07 1.38
C ILE A 28 -2.27 13.08 2.51
N ALA A 29 -1.58 14.18 2.21
CA ALA A 29 -1.37 15.23 3.21
C ALA A 29 -2.71 15.81 3.66
N GLY A 30 -3.04 15.61 4.95
CA GLY A 30 -4.34 16.02 5.51
C GLY A 30 -5.51 15.15 5.06
N GLY A 31 -5.26 13.98 4.48
CA GLY A 31 -6.27 12.94 4.22
C GLY A 31 -6.67 12.18 5.47
N THR A 32 -7.67 11.31 5.34
CA THR A 32 -8.19 10.47 6.43
C THR A 32 -8.07 9.01 6.02
N TYR A 33 -7.49 8.17 6.89
CA TYR A 33 -7.49 6.73 6.66
C TYR A 33 -8.88 6.12 6.90
N ASP A 34 -9.47 5.53 5.86
CA ASP A 34 -10.72 4.79 5.96
C ASP A 34 -10.44 3.34 6.36
N THR A 35 -10.93 2.93 7.53
CA THR A 35 -10.74 1.56 8.03
C THR A 35 -11.58 0.50 7.34
N VAL A 36 -12.65 0.89 6.63
CA VAL A 36 -13.53 0.00 5.88
C VAL A 36 -12.87 -0.37 4.56
N ASP A 37 -12.50 0.66 3.79
CA ASP A 37 -11.88 0.49 2.47
C ASP A 37 -10.37 0.27 2.56
N GLN A 38 -9.79 0.50 3.74
CA GLN A 38 -8.36 0.38 4.04
C GLN A 38 -7.49 1.28 3.17
N THR A 39 -7.93 2.52 2.93
CA THR A 39 -7.29 3.48 2.03
C THR A 39 -7.24 4.87 2.65
N THR A 40 -6.21 5.67 2.32
CA THR A 40 -6.17 7.08 2.71
C THR A 40 -6.95 7.92 1.71
N VAL A 41 -8.01 8.58 2.18
CA VAL A 41 -8.92 9.38 1.35
C VAL A 41 -8.61 10.87 1.45
N ALA A 42 -8.59 11.57 0.32
CA ALA A 42 -8.47 13.02 0.27
C ALA A 42 -9.70 13.72 0.87
N ASN A 43 -9.47 14.80 1.60
CA ASN A 43 -10.54 15.64 2.18
C ASN A 43 -10.82 16.91 1.35
N ALA A 44 -10.19 17.07 0.18
CA ALA A 44 -10.33 18.22 -0.70
C ALA A 44 -10.06 17.86 -2.17
N ASP A 45 -10.57 18.66 -3.10
CA ASP A 45 -10.37 18.46 -4.55
C ASP A 45 -8.92 18.69 -5.01
N VAL A 46 -8.15 19.46 -4.23
CA VAL A 46 -6.73 19.70 -4.49
C VAL A 46 -5.94 19.22 -3.28
N PHE A 47 -5.05 18.25 -3.50
CA PHE A 47 -4.31 17.60 -2.43
C PHE A 47 -2.91 17.17 -2.87
N THR A 48 -2.05 16.92 -1.88
CA THR A 48 -0.73 16.35 -2.10
C THR A 48 -0.77 14.85 -1.84
N LEU A 49 -0.66 14.06 -2.91
CA LEU A 49 -0.44 12.62 -2.81
C LEU A 49 1.05 12.37 -2.57
N ARG A 50 1.36 11.64 -1.52
CA ARG A 50 2.73 11.31 -1.11
C ARG A 50 2.99 9.83 -1.32
N THR A 51 3.99 9.52 -2.14
CA THR A 51 4.55 8.17 -2.23
C THR A 51 5.63 8.00 -1.17
N LEU A 52 5.69 6.86 -0.51
CA LEU A 52 6.63 6.59 0.58
C LEU A 52 7.43 5.31 0.29
N LEU A 53 8.75 5.38 0.45
CA LEU A 53 9.66 4.26 0.31
C LEU A 53 10.46 4.05 1.59
N LYS A 54 10.42 2.84 2.14
CA LYS A 54 11.43 2.37 3.11
C LYS A 54 12.74 2.09 2.36
N ALA A 55 13.57 3.11 2.31
CA ALA A 55 14.75 3.14 1.46
C ALA A 55 15.90 2.23 1.97
N ASN A 56 16.58 1.59 1.04
CA ASN A 56 17.90 1.01 1.20
C ASN A 56 18.73 1.28 -0.06
N SER A 57 20.04 1.07 -0.03
CA SER A 57 20.93 1.42 -1.15
C SER A 57 20.59 0.71 -2.47
N SER A 58 19.85 -0.41 -2.43
CA SER A 58 19.51 -1.20 -3.61
C SER A 58 18.16 -0.87 -4.23
N ASN A 59 17.33 -0.01 -3.61
CA ASN A 59 15.98 0.27 -4.10
C ASN A 59 15.72 1.75 -4.43
N VAL A 60 16.63 2.66 -4.14
CA VAL A 60 16.37 4.10 -4.34
C VAL A 60 16.47 4.55 -5.80
N ALA A 61 17.33 3.89 -6.59
CA ALA A 61 17.65 4.29 -7.97
C ALA A 61 16.87 3.51 -9.05
N VAL A 62 15.98 2.60 -8.67
CA VAL A 62 15.14 1.85 -9.63
C VAL A 62 13.89 2.67 -9.99
N PRO A 63 13.28 2.44 -11.17
CA PRO A 63 12.03 3.07 -11.52
C PRO A 63 10.88 2.55 -10.65
N TYR A 64 9.98 3.48 -10.30
CA TYR A 64 8.72 3.23 -9.62
C TYR A 64 7.58 3.79 -10.47
N PHE A 65 6.38 3.27 -10.25
CA PHE A 65 5.19 3.66 -10.98
C PHE A 65 4.06 3.98 -10.01
N LEU A 66 3.42 5.12 -10.25
CA LEU A 66 2.15 5.48 -9.66
C LEU A 66 1.07 5.21 -10.69
N SER A 67 0.18 4.25 -10.41
CA SER A 67 -1.06 4.09 -11.18
C SER A 67 -2.08 5.11 -10.67
N VAL A 68 -2.74 5.78 -11.61
CA VAL A 68 -3.87 6.69 -11.37
C VAL A 68 -5.05 6.15 -12.15
N ALA A 69 -6.02 5.56 -11.46
CA ALA A 69 -7.11 4.80 -12.06
C ALA A 69 -8.49 5.37 -11.71
N ILE A 70 -9.42 5.31 -12.66
CA ILE A 70 -10.78 5.86 -12.48
C ILE A 70 -11.64 4.91 -11.64
N ALA A 71 -12.15 5.43 -10.52
CA ALA A 71 -13.11 4.79 -9.63
C ALA A 71 -14.51 5.44 -9.76
N PRO A 72 -15.62 4.68 -9.69
CA PRO A 72 -15.66 3.22 -9.72
C PRO A 72 -15.13 2.66 -11.05
N GLY A 73 -14.77 1.37 -11.06
CA GLY A 73 -14.23 0.70 -12.25
C GLY A 73 -15.19 0.81 -13.45
N LEU A 74 -14.65 1.16 -14.62
CA LEU A 74 -15.42 1.39 -15.84
C LEU A 74 -15.16 0.30 -16.89
N ALA A 75 -16.23 -0.14 -17.56
CA ALA A 75 -16.13 -1.02 -18.71
C ALA A 75 -15.48 -0.31 -19.91
N LEU A 76 -14.77 -1.08 -20.74
CA LEU A 76 -14.20 -0.59 -22.00
C LEU A 76 -15.31 -0.04 -22.90
N SER A 77 -15.10 1.17 -23.42
CA SER A 77 -16.00 1.83 -24.37
C SER A 77 -15.22 2.60 -25.44
N ASN A 78 -15.86 2.79 -26.60
CA ASN A 78 -15.33 3.60 -27.70
C ASN A 78 -16.45 4.52 -28.25
N PRO A 79 -16.34 5.85 -28.09
CA PRO A 79 -15.23 6.57 -27.47
C PRO A 79 -15.09 6.29 -25.97
N ALA A 80 -13.92 6.59 -25.40
CA ALA A 80 -13.69 6.50 -23.95
C ALA A 80 -14.70 7.37 -23.18
N PRO A 81 -15.05 7.02 -21.92
CA PRO A 81 -16.01 7.77 -21.13
C PRO A 81 -15.56 9.21 -20.91
N ASP A 82 -16.52 10.13 -20.95
CA ASP A 82 -16.30 11.51 -20.57
C ASP A 82 -16.29 11.64 -19.05
N ILE A 83 -15.08 11.59 -18.49
CA ILE A 83 -14.82 11.70 -17.05
C ILE A 83 -14.65 13.15 -16.57
N GLY A 84 -14.66 14.13 -17.46
CA GLY A 84 -14.15 15.47 -17.18
C GLY A 84 -12.61 15.51 -17.26
N THR A 85 -11.96 16.20 -16.34
CA THR A 85 -10.50 16.37 -16.33
C THR A 85 -9.94 16.35 -14.91
N PHE A 86 -8.82 15.65 -14.71
CA PHE A 86 -8.01 15.80 -13.50
C PHE A 86 -6.61 16.27 -13.87
N LYS A 87 -5.85 16.78 -12.90
CA LYS A 87 -4.45 17.14 -13.12
C LYS A 87 -3.52 16.47 -12.14
N ILE A 88 -2.33 16.12 -12.64
CA ILE A 88 -1.19 15.69 -11.82
C ILE A 88 -0.02 16.64 -12.12
N ASN A 89 0.52 17.28 -11.08
CA ASN A 89 1.59 18.27 -11.18
C ASN A 89 1.29 19.37 -12.22
N GLY A 90 0.02 19.78 -12.32
CA GLY A 90 -0.46 20.79 -13.27
C GLY A 90 -0.74 20.29 -14.69
N VAL A 91 -0.39 19.04 -15.03
CA VAL A 91 -0.68 18.42 -16.33
C VAL A 91 -2.10 17.85 -16.32
N ALA A 92 -2.92 18.25 -17.29
CA ALA A 92 -4.33 17.84 -17.39
C ALA A 92 -4.51 16.53 -18.18
N TYR A 93 -5.40 15.66 -17.70
CA TYR A 93 -5.73 14.36 -18.28
C TYR A 93 -7.25 14.21 -18.47
N THR A 94 -7.64 13.66 -19.62
CA THR A 94 -9.03 13.32 -19.96
C THR A 94 -9.15 11.81 -20.23
N GLY A 95 -10.38 11.29 -20.28
CA GLY A 95 -10.62 9.85 -20.50
C GLY A 95 -9.98 9.29 -21.79
N SER A 96 -9.85 10.10 -22.84
CA SER A 96 -9.19 9.71 -24.09
C SER A 96 -7.67 9.57 -23.99
N MET A 97 -7.05 10.05 -22.91
CA MET A 97 -5.61 9.94 -22.64
C MET A 97 -5.26 8.74 -21.76
N LEU A 98 -6.27 7.98 -21.31
CA LEU A 98 -6.10 6.86 -20.39
C LEU A 98 -6.08 5.52 -21.15
N THR A 99 -5.34 4.57 -20.60
CA THR A 99 -5.31 3.18 -21.06
C THR A 99 -6.37 2.39 -20.31
N TRP A 100 -7.14 1.54 -20.99
CA TRP A 100 -8.05 0.62 -20.31
C TRP A 100 -7.36 -0.72 -20.03
N GLY A 101 -7.51 -1.26 -18.82
CA GLY A 101 -6.98 -2.56 -18.42
C GLY A 101 -6.60 -2.61 -16.94
N THR A 102 -5.55 -3.38 -16.64
CA THR A 102 -4.98 -3.51 -15.31
C THR A 102 -3.48 -3.18 -15.39
N PRO A 103 -2.97 -2.23 -14.59
CA PRO A 103 -1.54 -1.97 -14.50
C PRO A 103 -0.79 -3.11 -13.79
N PRO A 104 0.51 -3.29 -14.06
CA PRO A 104 1.28 -2.64 -15.14
C PRO A 104 0.95 -3.18 -16.53
N THR A 105 0.98 -2.30 -17.54
CA THR A 105 0.65 -2.67 -18.94
C THR A 105 1.60 -3.71 -19.54
N ASN A 106 2.86 -3.79 -19.05
CA ASN A 106 3.94 -4.54 -19.68
C ASN A 106 4.29 -5.87 -19.00
N VAL A 107 3.44 -6.36 -18.09
CA VAL A 107 3.66 -7.64 -17.40
C VAL A 107 2.68 -8.66 -17.97
N PRO A 108 3.14 -9.60 -18.82
CA PRO A 108 2.29 -10.54 -19.57
C PRO A 108 1.46 -11.44 -18.68
N ASP A 109 1.88 -11.68 -17.44
CA ASP A 109 1.30 -12.72 -16.61
C ASP A 109 1.50 -12.39 -15.12
N PHE A 110 0.40 -12.02 -14.45
CA PHE A 110 0.26 -12.15 -12.98
C PHE A 110 0.18 -13.65 -12.65
N GLU A 111 1.25 -14.41 -12.94
CA GLU A 111 1.28 -15.86 -12.77
C GLU A 111 1.71 -16.23 -11.35
N SER A 112 0.77 -16.85 -10.65
CA SER A 112 0.95 -17.77 -9.52
C SER A 112 1.53 -17.21 -8.21
N GLY A 113 0.92 -16.13 -7.71
CA GLY A 113 1.11 -15.69 -6.31
C GLY A 113 0.06 -14.70 -5.83
N ASN A 114 -1.08 -14.67 -6.52
CA ASN A 114 -1.94 -13.51 -6.70
C ASN A 114 -2.32 -12.80 -5.40
N LEU A 115 -2.01 -11.50 -5.35
CA LEU A 115 -2.91 -10.55 -4.71
C LEU A 115 -4.28 -10.73 -5.37
N SER A 116 -5.36 -10.79 -4.58
CA SER A 116 -6.72 -10.89 -5.11
C SER A 116 -6.97 -9.76 -6.12
N PRO A 117 -8.01 -9.85 -6.98
CA PRO A 117 -8.48 -8.68 -7.74
C PRO A 117 -8.79 -7.58 -6.73
N HIS A 118 -7.84 -6.69 -6.46
CA HIS A 118 -8.00 -5.63 -5.49
C HIS A 118 -8.47 -4.39 -6.23
N GLY A 119 -9.56 -3.83 -5.74
CA GLY A 119 -10.07 -2.53 -6.16
C GLY A 119 -10.87 -2.56 -7.46
N ILE A 120 -10.51 -1.66 -8.35
CA ILE A 120 -11.37 -1.15 -9.43
C ILE A 120 -11.00 -1.66 -10.82
N TYR A 121 -10.01 -2.54 -10.92
CA TYR A 121 -9.52 -3.04 -12.20
C TYR A 121 -10.35 -4.22 -12.75
N PRO A 122 -10.46 -4.37 -14.08
CA PRO A 122 -9.95 -3.46 -15.10
C PRO A 122 -10.73 -2.15 -15.18
N THR A 123 -10.05 -1.05 -15.46
CA THR A 123 -10.64 0.29 -15.65
C THR A 123 -9.73 1.16 -16.52
N TYR A 124 -10.08 2.44 -16.72
CA TYR A 124 -9.19 3.42 -17.34
C TYR A 124 -8.17 3.93 -16.33
N TYR A 125 -6.89 3.94 -16.70
CA TYR A 125 -5.78 4.37 -15.85
C TYR A 125 -4.64 5.06 -16.63
N LEU A 126 -3.74 5.67 -15.87
CA LEU A 126 -2.49 6.31 -16.27
C LEU A 126 -1.37 5.77 -15.39
N GLU A 127 -0.20 5.45 -15.96
CA GLU A 127 1.02 5.12 -15.20
C GLU A 127 2.00 6.30 -15.24
N LEU A 128 2.44 6.77 -14.08
CA LEU A 128 3.47 7.79 -13.94
C LEU A 128 4.76 7.17 -13.42
N GLN A 129 5.79 7.13 -14.28
CA GLN A 129 7.11 6.65 -13.88
C GLN A 129 7.90 7.72 -13.13
N PHE A 130 8.52 7.35 -12.01
CA PHE A 130 9.39 8.23 -11.21
C PHE A 130 10.50 7.44 -10.51
N SER A 131 11.34 8.12 -9.72
CA SER A 131 12.36 7.47 -8.87
C SER A 131 12.51 8.19 -7.53
N PHE A 132 13.01 7.47 -6.52
CA PHE A 132 13.33 8.05 -5.21
C PHE A 132 14.77 8.58 -5.09
N ALA A 133 15.53 8.64 -6.19
CA ALA A 133 16.95 9.03 -6.19
C ALA A 133 17.19 10.39 -5.52
N ASN A 134 16.35 11.37 -5.87
CA ASN A 134 16.39 12.74 -5.36
C ASN A 134 15.19 13.06 -4.44
N ALA A 135 14.57 12.03 -3.86
CA ALA A 135 13.42 12.18 -2.98
C ALA A 135 13.78 12.89 -1.67
N GLY A 136 12.79 13.60 -1.11
CA GLY A 136 12.85 14.09 0.26
C GLY A 136 12.81 12.94 1.27
N THR A 137 12.99 13.27 2.55
CA THR A 137 12.94 12.30 3.65
C THR A 137 12.01 12.74 4.76
N VAL A 138 11.33 11.78 5.38
CA VAL A 138 10.47 11.99 6.55
C VAL A 138 10.75 10.91 7.61
N SER A 139 10.55 11.23 8.89
CA SER A 139 10.55 10.23 9.96
C SER A 139 9.57 9.11 9.60
N ALA A 140 9.94 7.86 9.86
CA ALA A 140 9.08 6.76 9.46
C ALA A 140 7.80 6.70 10.30
N TYR A 141 6.68 6.42 9.64
CA TYR A 141 5.37 6.23 10.27
C TYR A 141 4.55 5.20 9.48
N ASN A 142 3.56 4.63 10.15
CA ASN A 142 2.57 3.76 9.55
C ASN A 142 1.37 4.58 9.10
N VAL A 143 1.07 4.60 7.80
CA VAL A 143 -0.02 5.45 7.25
C VAL A 143 -1.38 5.10 7.85
N GLN A 144 -1.65 3.82 8.08
CA GLN A 144 -2.93 3.36 8.63
C GLN A 144 -3.23 3.90 10.03
N THR A 145 -2.22 4.17 10.85
CA THR A 145 -2.39 4.49 12.28
C THR A 145 -1.76 5.82 12.69
N ASP A 146 -1.06 6.49 11.78
CA ASP A 146 -0.14 7.60 12.06
C ASP A 146 0.91 7.31 13.15
N ALA A 147 1.09 6.03 13.51
CA ALA A 147 2.02 5.65 14.56
C ALA A 147 3.46 5.85 14.10
N ALA A 148 4.24 6.57 14.90
CA ALA A 148 5.66 6.74 14.69
C ALA A 148 6.37 5.38 14.67
N ALA A 149 7.33 5.24 13.77
CA ALA A 149 8.15 4.04 13.60
C ALA A 149 9.63 4.41 13.53
N SER A 150 10.49 3.43 13.74
CA SER A 150 11.94 3.65 13.65
C SER A 150 12.41 3.74 12.19
N GLY A 151 13.27 4.72 11.92
CA GLY A 151 13.91 4.91 10.62
C GLY A 151 13.40 6.13 9.86
N VAL A 152 13.69 6.15 8.56
CA VAL A 152 13.37 7.24 7.65
C VAL A 152 12.71 6.65 6.39
N LEU A 153 11.67 7.33 5.91
CA LEU A 153 11.07 7.07 4.61
C LEU A 153 11.53 8.12 3.61
N ARG A 154 11.77 7.71 2.36
CA ARG A 154 11.91 8.64 1.23
C ARG A 154 10.55 8.94 0.64
N TYR A 155 10.34 10.15 0.16
CA TYR A 155 9.07 10.53 -0.43
C TYR A 155 9.17 11.34 -1.72
N VAL A 156 8.20 11.11 -2.61
CA VAL A 156 7.94 11.95 -3.79
C VAL A 156 6.48 12.35 -3.75
N ASP A 157 6.24 13.65 -3.86
CA ASP A 157 4.92 14.26 -3.79
C ASP A 157 4.38 14.56 -5.19
N PHE A 158 3.08 14.33 -5.37
CA PHE A 158 2.32 14.65 -6.56
C PHE A 158 1.17 15.59 -6.18
N GLN A 159 1.10 16.74 -6.85
CA GLN A 159 -0.04 17.65 -6.70
C GLN A 159 -1.19 17.16 -7.56
N VAL A 160 -2.27 16.75 -6.91
CA VAL A 160 -3.48 16.24 -7.58
C VAL A 160 -4.56 17.30 -7.51
N ASP A 161 -5.24 17.54 -8.63
CA ASP A 161 -6.40 18.44 -8.75
C ASP A 161 -7.52 17.69 -9.48
N VAL A 162 -8.58 17.33 -8.74
CA VAL A 162 -9.80 16.69 -9.24
C VAL A 162 -10.99 17.65 -9.32
N SER A 163 -10.78 18.96 -9.18
CA SER A 163 -11.88 19.95 -9.17
C SER A 163 -12.70 20.01 -10.47
N ALA A 164 -12.10 19.56 -11.59
CA ALA A 164 -12.75 19.46 -12.90
C ALA A 164 -13.12 18.00 -13.27
N LEU A 165 -12.91 17.05 -12.36
CA LEU A 165 -13.37 15.67 -12.52
C LEU A 165 -14.88 15.64 -12.28
N ARG A 166 -15.62 14.91 -13.10
CA ARG A 166 -17.08 14.80 -12.87
C ARG A 166 -17.33 14.10 -11.55
N SER A 167 -18.31 14.59 -10.79
CA SER A 167 -18.65 14.11 -9.44
C SER A 167 -19.06 12.64 -9.34
N ALA A 168 -19.26 11.95 -10.47
CA ALA A 168 -19.52 10.51 -10.52
C ALA A 168 -18.22 9.67 -10.44
N TYR A 169 -17.06 10.31 -10.50
CA TYR A 169 -15.76 9.64 -10.54
C TYR A 169 -14.83 10.13 -9.42
N ASN A 170 -13.95 9.23 -9.00
CA ASN A 170 -12.80 9.46 -8.14
C ASN A 170 -11.55 8.87 -8.80
N LEU A 171 -10.40 9.15 -8.22
CA LEU A 171 -9.13 8.52 -8.55
C LEU A 171 -8.75 7.53 -7.45
N HIS A 172 -8.38 6.31 -7.85
CA HIS A 172 -7.68 5.32 -7.03
C HIS A 172 -6.19 5.31 -7.39
N PHE A 173 -5.34 5.20 -6.38
CA PHE A 173 -3.90 5.25 -6.54
C PHE A 173 -3.26 3.96 -6.05
N ASP A 174 -2.41 3.36 -6.89
CA ASP A 174 -1.55 2.23 -6.52
C ASP A 174 -0.09 2.57 -6.76
N LEU A 175 0.79 2.05 -5.90
CA LEU A 175 2.23 2.28 -5.96
C LEU A 175 3.00 0.95 -6.05
N TYR A 176 3.82 0.83 -7.08
CA TYR A 176 4.64 -0.37 -7.30
C TYR A 176 5.97 -0.04 -7.95
N ASN A 177 6.83 -1.06 -8.01
CA ASN A 177 7.95 -1.07 -8.94
C ASN A 177 7.91 -2.33 -9.79
N GLU A 178 8.51 -2.20 -10.97
CA GLU A 178 8.77 -3.33 -11.83
C GLU A 178 10.23 -3.74 -11.72
N LYS A 179 10.48 -5.01 -11.97
CA LYS A 179 11.82 -5.54 -12.18
C LYS A 179 11.80 -6.44 -13.41
N PHE A 180 12.67 -6.13 -14.35
CA PHE A 180 12.95 -6.99 -15.48
C PHE A 180 13.72 -8.23 -15.01
N ARG A 181 13.19 -9.43 -15.29
CA ARG A 181 13.85 -10.73 -15.09
C ARG A 181 13.68 -11.58 -16.34
N GLN A 182 14.80 -12.01 -16.92
CA GLN A 182 14.85 -13.03 -17.99
C GLN A 182 13.98 -12.74 -19.24
N GLY A 183 13.90 -11.48 -19.69
CA GLY A 183 13.11 -11.13 -20.87
C GLY A 183 11.71 -10.60 -20.56
N ASP A 184 11.31 -10.63 -19.29
CA ASP A 184 9.97 -10.26 -18.84
C ASP A 184 9.99 -9.26 -17.68
N TYR A 185 8.98 -8.39 -17.57
CA TYR A 185 8.78 -7.52 -16.42
C TYR A 185 7.97 -8.29 -15.35
N SER A 186 8.34 -8.12 -14.09
CA SER A 186 7.59 -8.65 -12.94
C SER A 186 7.45 -7.54 -11.90
N VAL A 187 6.30 -7.46 -11.22
CA VAL A 187 6.17 -6.57 -10.06
C VAL A 187 7.03 -7.14 -8.93
N ASP A 188 8.10 -6.42 -8.55
CA ASP A 188 9.02 -6.87 -7.48
C ASP A 188 8.50 -6.43 -6.11
N ARG A 189 7.77 -5.30 -6.06
CA ARG A 189 7.25 -4.67 -4.84
C ARG A 189 5.96 -3.92 -5.16
N PHE A 190 4.99 -4.07 -4.28
CA PHE A 190 3.68 -3.44 -4.33
C PHE A 190 3.38 -2.85 -2.94
N ALA A 191 2.81 -1.65 -2.88
CA ALA A 191 2.26 -1.12 -1.63
C ALA A 191 1.11 -2.04 -1.20
N PRO A 192 1.07 -2.56 0.04
CA PRO A 192 -0.03 -3.41 0.44
C PRO A 192 -1.34 -2.62 0.37
N PHE A 193 -2.43 -3.29 -0.02
CA PHE A 193 -3.77 -2.71 -0.18
C PHE A 193 -4.20 -1.77 0.96
N SER A 194 -3.82 -2.10 2.21
CA SER A 194 -4.10 -1.26 3.38
C SER A 194 -3.29 0.04 3.46
N HIS A 195 -2.58 0.40 2.40
CA HIS A 195 -1.73 1.58 2.26
C HIS A 195 -1.89 2.21 0.86
N ASP A 196 -3.04 1.98 0.24
CA ASP A 196 -3.48 2.67 -0.98
C ASP A 196 -4.00 4.07 -0.64
N ALA A 197 -4.31 4.86 -1.68
CA ALA A 197 -4.91 6.18 -1.51
C ALA A 197 -6.01 6.44 -2.55
N ALA A 198 -6.95 7.34 -2.23
CA ALA A 198 -8.05 7.71 -3.13
C ALA A 198 -8.41 9.21 -3.03
N SER A 199 -8.90 9.79 -4.13
CA SER A 199 -9.34 11.19 -4.15
C SER A 199 -10.69 11.45 -3.46
N GLY A 200 -11.41 10.40 -3.06
CA GLY A 200 -12.72 10.50 -2.43
C GLY A 200 -13.28 9.13 -2.05
N SER A 201 -14.20 9.10 -1.09
CA SER A 201 -14.93 7.91 -0.68
C SER A 201 -16.08 7.66 -1.67
N GLY A 202 -15.86 6.86 -2.71
CA GLY A 202 -16.91 6.64 -3.70
C GLY A 202 -16.71 5.37 -4.50
N GLY A 203 -17.44 4.32 -4.10
CA GLY A 203 -17.64 3.11 -4.89
C GLY A 203 -16.51 2.09 -4.83
N TYR A 204 -15.60 2.21 -3.85
CA TYR A 204 -14.69 1.12 -3.54
C TYR A 204 -15.52 0.02 -2.86
N GLU A 205 -15.91 -1.01 -3.61
CA GLU A 205 -16.28 -2.28 -3.02
C GLU A 205 -14.97 -3.04 -2.86
N PRO A 206 -14.39 -3.17 -1.65
CA PRO A 206 -13.24 -4.03 -1.47
C PRO A 206 -13.62 -5.43 -2.00
N PRO A 207 -12.75 -6.14 -2.73
CA PRO A 207 -13.03 -7.53 -3.05
C PRO A 207 -13.37 -8.26 -1.76
N LEU A 208 -14.45 -9.05 -1.78
CA LEU A 208 -14.92 -9.83 -0.63
C LEU A 208 -13.72 -10.50 0.07
N THR A 209 -13.31 -9.95 1.21
CA THR A 209 -12.01 -10.28 1.80
C THR A 209 -12.01 -11.74 2.26
N VAL A 210 -11.16 -12.58 1.65
CA VAL A 210 -10.50 -13.62 2.42
C VAL A 210 -9.55 -12.88 3.35
N ARG A 211 -9.89 -12.79 4.65
CA ARG A 211 -9.01 -12.18 5.65
C ARG A 211 -7.68 -12.95 5.66
N VAL A 212 -6.66 -12.42 4.99
CA VAL A 212 -5.28 -12.87 5.25
C VAL A 212 -4.94 -12.35 6.64
N PRO A 213 -4.63 -13.22 7.61
CA PRO A 213 -4.31 -12.78 8.95
C PRO A 213 -3.13 -11.82 8.89
N ASP A 214 -3.29 -10.65 9.50
CA ASP A 214 -2.15 -9.78 9.77
C ASP A 214 -1.10 -10.56 10.59
N THR A 215 0.17 -10.21 10.42
CA THR A 215 1.28 -10.86 11.14
C THR A 215 1.13 -10.78 12.67
N ALA A 216 0.32 -9.85 13.19
CA ALA A 216 -0.04 -9.77 14.59
C ALA A 216 -0.89 -10.96 15.06
N SER A 217 -1.82 -11.42 14.23
CA SER A 217 -2.65 -12.61 14.50
C SER A 217 -1.83 -13.90 14.56
N VAL A 218 -0.82 -14.03 13.69
CA VAL A 218 0.08 -15.22 13.66
C VAL A 218 1.00 -15.25 14.88
N ALA A 219 1.50 -14.08 15.31
CA ALA A 219 2.30 -13.96 16.53
C ALA A 219 1.47 -14.37 17.77
N GLY A 220 0.21 -13.95 17.88
CA GLY A 220 -0.67 -14.33 18.98
C GLY A 220 -0.88 -15.84 19.14
N LEU A 221 -1.04 -16.56 18.02
CA LEU A 221 -1.19 -18.03 18.03
C LEU A 221 0.12 -18.75 18.39
N ALA A 222 1.26 -18.25 17.93
CA ALA A 222 2.57 -18.82 18.26
C ALA A 222 2.91 -18.67 19.75
N PHE A 223 2.61 -17.52 20.36
CA PHE A 223 2.85 -17.30 21.79
C PHE A 223 1.85 -18.08 22.68
N GLY A 224 0.60 -18.22 22.26
CA GLY A 224 -0.40 -19.04 22.96
C GLY A 224 -0.05 -20.54 22.96
N GLY A 225 0.45 -21.06 21.85
CA GLY A 225 0.88 -22.47 21.73
C GLY A 225 2.07 -22.83 22.61
N ILE A 226 3.05 -21.93 22.74
CA ILE A 226 4.22 -22.13 23.60
C ILE A 226 3.82 -22.11 25.09
N ALA A 227 2.90 -21.24 25.48
CA ALA A 227 2.38 -21.21 26.85
C ALA A 227 1.65 -22.50 27.24
N LEU A 228 0.85 -23.07 26.32
CA LEU A 228 0.15 -24.34 26.53
C LEU A 228 1.11 -25.54 26.63
N LEU A 229 2.17 -25.57 25.82
CA LEU A 229 3.21 -26.62 25.89
C LEU A 229 4.01 -26.58 27.20
N LEU A 230 4.27 -25.38 27.74
CA LEU A 230 4.93 -25.22 29.03
C LEU A 230 4.04 -25.62 30.22
N VAL A 231 2.73 -25.40 30.13
CA VAL A 231 1.76 -25.85 31.15
C VAL A 231 1.53 -27.36 31.08
N ALA A 232 1.44 -27.93 29.87
CA ALA A 232 1.26 -29.37 29.67
C ALA A 232 2.48 -30.19 30.10
N SER A 233 3.70 -29.70 29.84
CA SER A 233 4.94 -30.36 30.29
C SER A 233 5.15 -30.30 31.80
N ARG A 234 4.60 -29.30 32.49
CA ARG A 234 4.58 -29.24 33.96
C ARG A 234 3.60 -30.22 34.59
N ARG A 235 2.45 -30.50 33.97
CA ARG A 235 1.47 -31.45 34.50
C ARG A 235 1.86 -32.92 34.33
N ARG A 236 2.75 -33.26 33.40
CA ARG A 236 3.27 -34.63 33.22
C ARG A 236 4.41 -35.01 34.16
N ARG A 237 4.85 -34.11 35.05
CA ARG A 237 5.95 -34.33 36.01
C ARG A 237 5.50 -34.40 37.47
N ASN A 238 4.20 -34.45 37.72
CA ASN A 238 3.59 -34.83 39.00
C ASN A 238 2.79 -36.12 38.79
#